data_AF-A5N6U7-F1
#
_entry.id   AF-A5N6U7-F1
#
_cell.length_a   1.000
_cell.length_b   1.000
_cell.length_c   1.000
_cell.angle_alpha   90.00
_cell.angle_beta   90.00
_cell.angle_gamma   90.00
#
_symmetry.space_group_name_H-M   'P 1'
#
loop_
_entity.id
_entity.type
_entity.pdbx_description
1 polymer ?
#
loop_
_entity_poly.entity_id
_entity_poly.type
_entity_poly.pdbx_seq_one_letter_code
_entity_poly.pdbx_strand_id
1 'polypeptide(L)'
;MPSWLNIALQVLVMTVLVIIFYKLLKSHVLHKFYPNKWLILILAIGAFFLPPVISAYFKYNLNGTIWQYISSAVFLILFLWFVDLKNGGIYKNGGKSSKGKDIKIRPKAKPNRANRGK
;
A
#
# COMPACT_ATOMS: atom_id res chain seq x y z
N MET A 1 -12.05 -14.23 -32.59
CA MET A 1 -12.62 -13.32 -31.57
C MET A 1 -12.16 -11.90 -31.89
N PRO A 2 -12.95 -10.87 -31.59
CA PRO A 2 -12.52 -9.49 -31.76
C PRO A 2 -11.21 -9.25 -30.99
N SER A 3 -10.25 -8.54 -31.60
CA SER A 3 -8.92 -8.29 -31.02
C SER A 3 -8.98 -7.61 -29.64
N TRP A 4 -9.98 -6.77 -29.40
CA TRP A 4 -10.21 -6.10 -28.12
C TRP A 4 -10.56 -7.05 -26.98
N LEU A 5 -11.24 -8.17 -27.28
CA LEU A 5 -11.71 -9.13 -26.29
C LEU A 5 -10.54 -9.93 -25.71
N ASN A 6 -9.56 -10.27 -26.57
CA ASN A 6 -8.32 -10.92 -26.16
C ASN A 6 -7.48 -10.02 -25.23
N ILE A 7 -7.38 -8.73 -25.55
CA ILE A 7 -6.66 -7.76 -24.73
C ILE A 7 -7.33 -7.61 -23.36
N ALA A 8 -8.65 -7.46 -23.33
CA ALA A 8 -9.41 -7.35 -22.09
C ALA A 8 -9.24 -8.58 -21.19
N LEU A 9 -9.31 -9.78 -21.79
CA LEU A 9 -9.11 -11.03 -21.06
C LEU A 9 -7.69 -11.14 -20.48
N GLN A 10 -6.67 -10.75 -21.26
CA GLN A 10 -5.28 -10.77 -20.81
C GLN A 10 -5.03 -9.81 -19.64
N VAL A 11 -5.59 -8.60 -19.71
CA VAL A 11 -5.51 -7.61 -18.62
C VAL A 11 -6.23 -8.12 -17.37
N LEU A 12 -7.40 -8.75 -17.53
CA LEU A 12 -8.16 -9.28 -16.41
C LEU A 12 -7.39 -10.41 -15.70
N VAL A 13 -6.86 -11.37 -16.46
CA VAL A 13 -6.04 -12.46 -15.91
C VAL A 13 -4.81 -11.90 -15.18
N MET A 14 -4.09 -10.96 -15.79
CA MET A 14 -2.93 -10.31 -15.14
C MET A 14 -3.31 -9.59 -13.85
N THR A 15 -4.44 -8.88 -13.84
CA THR A 15 -4.92 -8.16 -12.65
C THR A 15 -5.21 -9.13 -11.50
N VAL A 16 -5.90 -10.23 -11.79
CA VAL A 16 -6.21 -11.26 -10.77
C VAL A 16 -4.91 -11.87 -10.21
N LEU A 17 -3.95 -12.21 -11.07
CA LEU A 17 -2.66 -12.75 -10.65
C LEU A 17 -1.90 -11.77 -9.75
N VAL A 18 -1.83 -10.49 -10.12
CA VAL A 18 -1.15 -9.45 -9.33
C VAL A 18 -1.80 -9.29 -7.97
N ILE A 19 -3.14 -9.32 -7.86
CA ILE A 19 -3.84 -9.20 -6.58
C ILE A 19 -3.53 -10.38 -5.67
N ILE A 20 -3.52 -11.60 -6.20
CA ILE A 20 -3.18 -12.82 -5.43
C ILE A 20 -1.74 -12.72 -4.93
N PHE A 21 -0.80 -12.40 -5.83
CA PHE A 21 0.62 -12.21 -5.48
C PHE A 21 0.80 -11.12 -4.42
N TYR A 22 0.11 -9.99 -4.57
CA TYR A 22 0.18 -8.89 -3.61
C TYR A 22 -0.33 -9.31 -2.23
N LYS A 23 -1.43 -10.07 -2.15
CA LYS A 23 -1.93 -10.60 -0.87
C LYS A 23 -0.90 -11.52 -0.19
N LEU A 24 -0.23 -12.37 -0.96
CA LEU A 24 0.84 -13.24 -0.45
C LEU A 24 2.03 -12.43 0.08
N LEU A 25 2.50 -11.45 -0.70
CA LEU A 25 3.57 -10.52 -0.30
C LEU A 25 3.19 -9.73 0.95
N LYS A 26 1.93 -9.28 1.04
CA LYS A 26 1.42 -8.52 2.17
C LYS A 26 1.48 -9.33 3.46
N SER A 27 1.02 -10.58 3.42
CA SER A 27 1.02 -11.46 4.57
C SER A 27 2.43 -11.82 5.03
N HIS A 28 3.35 -12.13 4.11
CA HIS A 28 4.66 -12.68 4.48
C HIS A 28 5.74 -11.63 4.70
N VAL A 29 5.78 -10.58 3.87
CA VAL A 29 6.91 -9.64 3.81
C VAL A 29 6.49 -8.24 4.28
N LEU A 30 5.43 -7.68 3.70
CA LEU A 30 5.12 -6.24 3.85
C LEU A 30 4.61 -5.87 5.26
N HIS A 31 4.09 -6.82 6.05
CA HIS A 31 3.66 -6.56 7.42
C HIS A 31 4.82 -6.19 8.37
N LYS A 32 6.05 -6.63 8.04
CA LYS A 32 7.23 -6.43 8.89
C LYS A 32 7.89 -5.08 8.67
N PHE A 33 7.66 -4.47 7.51
CA PHE A 33 8.30 -3.21 7.13
C PHE A 33 7.40 -2.00 7.44
N TYR A 34 7.99 -0.97 8.04
CA TYR A 34 7.36 0.33 8.31
C TYR A 34 8.02 1.46 7.50
N PRO A 35 7.99 1.38 6.16
CA PRO A 35 8.62 2.39 5.31
C PRO A 35 7.83 3.70 5.31
N ASN A 36 8.53 4.79 4.99
CA ASN A 36 7.87 6.07 4.76
C ASN A 36 7.00 6.00 3.49
N LYS A 37 5.72 6.36 3.61
CA LYS A 37 4.75 6.37 2.50
C LYS A 37 5.25 7.14 1.26
N TRP A 38 6.01 8.21 1.46
CA TRP A 38 6.55 9.02 0.37
C TRP A 38 7.66 8.30 -0.40
N LEU A 39 8.45 7.45 0.26
CA LEU A 39 9.50 6.68 -0.38
C LEU A 39 8.91 5.67 -1.37
N ILE A 40 7.84 4.99 -0.98
CA ILE A 40 7.18 4.02 -1.85
C ILE A 40 6.45 4.71 -3.00
N LEU A 41 5.90 5.90 -2.77
CA LEU A 41 5.30 6.69 -3.85
C LEU A 41 6.35 7.04 -4.91
N ILE A 42 7.52 7.54 -4.49
CA ILE A 42 8.62 7.85 -5.41
C ILE A 42 9.06 6.59 -6.17
N LEU A 43 9.17 5.46 -5.47
CA LEU A 43 9.54 4.19 -6.09
C LEU A 43 8.49 3.70 -7.11
N ALA A 44 7.20 3.85 -6.81
CA ALA A 44 6.12 3.50 -7.73
C ALA A 44 6.13 4.40 -8.98
N ILE A 45 6.32 5.72 -8.80
CA ILE A 45 6.47 6.66 -9.91
C ILE A 45 7.67 6.27 -10.77
N GLY A 46 8.82 5.98 -10.15
CA GLY A 46 10.01 5.49 -10.86
C GLY A 46 9.72 4.21 -11.65
N ALA A 47 9.09 3.21 -11.03
CA ALA A 47 8.74 1.96 -11.70
C ALA A 47 7.78 2.13 -12.89
N PHE A 48 6.93 3.17 -12.87
CA PHE A 48 6.04 3.50 -13.98
C PHE A 48 6.77 4.14 -15.16
N PHE A 49 7.69 5.08 -14.88
CA PHE A 49 8.38 5.84 -15.92
C PHE A 49 9.66 5.17 -16.44
N LEU A 50 10.30 4.30 -15.66
CA LEU A 50 11.53 3.62 -16.06
C LEU A 50 11.37 2.80 -17.36
N PRO A 51 10.37 1.91 -17.51
CA PRO A 51 10.22 1.10 -18.72
C PRO A 51 10.06 1.92 -20.01
N PRO A 52 9.15 2.92 -20.10
CA PRO A 52 9.01 3.72 -21.31
C PRO A 52 10.24 4.60 -21.59
N VAL A 53 10.90 5.14 -20.56
CA VAL A 53 12.12 5.95 -20.74
C VAL A 53 13.28 5.11 -21.29
N ILE A 54 13.47 3.89 -20.77
CA ILE A 54 14.49 2.95 -21.25
C ILE A 54 14.18 2.52 -22.69
N SER A 55 12.93 2.18 -22.98
CA SER A 55 12.47 1.82 -24.33
C SER A 55 12.77 2.94 -25.33
N ALA A 56 12.46 4.19 -24.97
CA ALA A 56 12.71 5.36 -25.81
C ALA A 56 14.21 5.62 -26.02
N TYR A 57 15.02 5.52 -24.96
CA TYR A 57 16.45 5.80 -25.03
C TYR A 57 17.23 4.73 -25.82
N PHE A 58 16.93 3.46 -25.60
CA PHE A 58 17.64 2.34 -26.24
C PHE A 58 16.97 1.86 -27.55
N LYS A 59 15.87 2.50 -27.98
CA LYS A 59 15.05 2.09 -29.14
C LYS A 59 14.64 0.62 -29.11
N TYR A 60 14.43 0.06 -27.92
CA TYR A 60 14.07 -1.34 -27.75
C TYR A 60 12.55 -1.48 -27.70
N ASN A 61 11.96 -2.29 -28.58
CA ASN A 61 10.51 -2.47 -28.59
C ASN A 61 10.07 -3.42 -27.48
N LEU A 62 9.57 -2.85 -26.37
CA LEU A 62 9.04 -3.62 -25.24
C LEU A 62 7.59 -4.12 -25.47
N ASN A 63 6.89 -3.62 -26.49
CA ASN A 63 5.49 -3.96 -26.71
C ASN A 63 5.31 -5.45 -27.02
N GLY A 64 4.48 -6.13 -26.24
CA GLY A 64 4.19 -7.56 -26.36
C GLY A 64 5.26 -8.47 -25.74
N THR A 65 6.31 -7.92 -25.13
CA THR A 65 7.34 -8.71 -24.45
C THR A 65 6.96 -9.02 -23.00
N ILE A 66 7.54 -10.10 -22.45
CA ILE A 66 7.39 -10.47 -21.04
C ILE A 66 7.77 -9.30 -20.10
N TRP A 67 8.73 -8.47 -20.52
CA TRP A 67 9.21 -7.32 -19.76
C TRP A 67 8.14 -6.25 -19.52
N GLN A 68 7.21 -6.06 -20.47
CA GLN A 68 6.07 -5.16 -20.30
C GLN A 68 5.16 -5.62 -19.16
N TYR A 69 4.89 -6.92 -19.08
CA TYR A 69 4.04 -7.48 -18.02
C TYR A 69 4.74 -7.43 -16.65
N ILE A 70 6.04 -7.76 -16.60
CA ILE A 70 6.82 -7.70 -15.35
C ILE A 70 6.86 -6.28 -14.81
N SER A 71 7.22 -5.30 -15.65
CA SER A 71 7.30 -3.90 -15.22
C SER A 71 5.95 -3.35 -14.76
N SER A 72 4.87 -3.70 -15.47
CA SER A 72 3.50 -3.33 -15.07
C SER A 72 3.10 -3.96 -13.75
N ALA A 73 3.42 -5.24 -13.53
CA ALA A 73 3.15 -5.94 -12.27
C ALA A 73 3.92 -5.34 -11.09
N VAL A 74 5.21 -5.00 -11.29
CA VAL A 74 6.04 -4.33 -10.27
C VAL A 74 5.43 -2.98 -9.88
N PHE A 75 5.04 -2.17 -10.87
CA PHE A 75 4.36 -0.90 -10.62
C PHE A 75 3.07 -1.11 -9.80
N LEU A 76 2.21 -2.06 -10.21
CA LEU A 76 0.96 -2.34 -9.51
C LEU A 76 1.20 -2.77 -8.06
N ILE A 77 2.18 -3.63 -7.79
CA ILE A 77 2.54 -4.08 -6.44
C ILE A 77 2.98 -2.89 -5.57
N LEU A 78 3.87 -2.04 -6.09
CA LEU A 78 4.35 -0.85 -5.38
C LEU A 78 3.23 0.16 -5.14
N PHE A 79 2.34 0.34 -6.11
CA PHE A 79 1.20 1.25 -5.99
C PHE A 79 0.16 0.74 -4.99
N LEU A 80 -0.19 -0.55 -5.04
CA LEU A 80 -1.05 -1.20 -4.05
C LEU A 80 -0.45 -1.07 -2.65
N TRP A 81 0.87 -1.25 -2.52
CA TRP A 81 1.57 -1.08 -1.25
C TRP A 81 1.46 0.36 -0.71
N PHE A 82 1.64 1.36 -1.57
CA PHE A 82 1.44 2.76 -1.20
C PHE A 82 0.01 3.04 -0.73
N VAL A 83 -1.00 2.55 -1.45
CA VAL A 83 -2.42 2.71 -1.11
C VAL A 83 -2.71 2.10 0.26
N ASP A 84 -2.23 0.89 0.49
CA ASP A 84 -2.41 0.17 1.75
C ASP A 84 -1.73 0.87 2.93
N LEU A 85 -0.55 1.46 2.73
CA LEU A 85 0.14 2.28 3.74
C LEU A 85 -0.61 3.57 4.03
N LYS A 86 -1.12 4.26 3.01
CA LYS A 86 -1.91 5.48 3.15
C LYS A 86 -3.21 5.23 3.93
N ASN A 87 -3.88 4.12 3.64
CA ASN A 87 -5.14 3.75 4.27
C ASN A 87 -4.96 3.08 5.65
N GLY A 88 -3.71 2.80 6.05
CA GLY A 88 -3.40 2.04 7.27
C GLY A 88 -3.87 0.59 7.22
N GLY A 89 -4.21 0.07 6.04
CA GLY A 89 -4.74 -1.28 5.82
C GLY A 89 -3.72 -2.40 6.03
N ILE A 90 -2.42 -2.07 6.13
CA ILE A 90 -1.35 -3.04 6.49
C ILE A 90 -1.36 -3.32 7.99
N TYR A 91 -1.54 -2.29 8.80
CA TYR A 91 -1.34 -2.35 10.25
C TYR A 91 -2.62 -2.61 11.03
N LYS A 92 -3.79 -2.56 10.37
CA LYS A 92 -5.10 -2.82 11.00
C LYS A 92 -5.39 -4.31 11.28
N ASN A 93 -4.58 -5.25 10.78
CA ASN A 93 -4.77 -6.69 11.05
C ASN A 93 -4.32 -7.12 12.46
N GLY A 94 -3.68 -6.23 13.23
CA GLY A 94 -3.47 -6.38 14.67
C GLY A 94 -4.25 -5.29 15.40
N GLY A 95 -5.14 -5.67 16.32
CA GLY A 95 -6.08 -4.76 16.97
C GLY A 95 -5.49 -3.44 17.49
N LYS A 96 -6.38 -2.43 17.58
CA LYS A 96 -6.20 -1.05 18.08
C LYS A 96 -6.16 0.03 16.98
N SER A 97 -7.24 0.12 16.21
CA SER A 97 -7.62 1.38 15.52
C SER A 97 -8.10 2.48 16.47
N SER A 98 -8.04 2.26 17.79
CA SER A 98 -8.07 3.35 18.75
C SER A 98 -7.15 2.99 19.92
N LYS A 99 -5.90 3.46 19.84
CA LYS A 99 -5.36 4.20 21.00
C LYS A 99 -6.24 5.47 21.14
N GLY A 100 -7.53 5.27 21.44
CA GLY A 100 -8.19 6.18 22.36
C GLY A 100 -7.23 6.17 23.53
N LYS A 101 -6.65 7.34 23.81
CA LYS A 101 -5.79 7.56 24.97
C LYS A 101 -6.37 6.70 26.08
N ASP A 102 -5.58 5.85 26.72
CA ASP A 102 -6.02 5.18 27.93
C ASP A 102 -6.31 6.30 28.93
N ILE A 103 -7.52 6.87 28.85
CA ILE A 103 -8.02 7.89 29.75
C ILE A 103 -8.33 7.05 30.98
N LYS A 104 -7.27 6.78 31.73
CA LYS A 104 -7.37 6.24 33.07
C LYS A 104 -8.11 7.29 33.85
N ILE A 105 -9.44 7.17 33.92
CA ILE A 105 -10.30 8.04 34.72
C ILE A 105 -9.86 7.80 36.15
N ARG A 106 -8.93 8.64 36.61
CA ARG A 106 -8.53 8.65 38.01
C ARG A 106 -9.66 9.33 38.77
N PRO A 107 -10.09 8.78 39.92
CA PRO A 107 -11.07 9.47 40.75
C PRO A 107 -10.53 10.86 41.07
N LYS A 108 -11.37 11.90 40.86
CA LYS A 108 -11.03 13.26 41.28
C LYS A 108 -10.86 13.27 42.80
N ALA A 109 -9.88 14.00 43.30
CA ALA A 109 -9.66 14.12 44.74
C ALA A 109 -10.94 14.63 45.43
N LYS A 110 -11.25 14.07 46.61
CA LYS A 110 -12.35 14.54 47.45
C LYS A 110 -12.17 16.05 47.69
N PRO A 111 -13.19 16.89 47.46
CA PRO A 111 -13.06 18.31 47.76
C PRO A 111 -12.74 18.46 49.25
N ASN A 112 -11.63 19.12 49.56
CA ASN A 112 -11.30 19.43 50.93
C ASN A 112 -12.39 20.37 51.45
N ARG A 113 -13.17 19.89 52.42
CA ARG A 113 -14.26 20.69 53.01
C ARG A 113 -13.57 21.84 53.72
N ALA A 114 -13.63 23.04 53.14
CA ALA A 114 -13.08 24.24 53.76
C ALA A 114 -13.81 24.46 55.07
N ASN A 115 -13.24 23.95 56.16
CA ASN A 115 -13.69 24.21 57.50
C ASN A 115 -13.25 25.64 57.83
N ARG A 116 -14.03 26.62 57.38
CA ARG A 116 -13.92 28.00 57.85
C ARG A 116 -14.47 28.04 59.27
N GLY A 117 -13.63 27.66 60.22
CA GLY A 117 -13.85 27.84 61.64
C GLY A 117 -13.11 29.08 62.13
N LYS A 118 -13.86 30.17 62.30
CA LYS A 118 -13.77 31.30 63.24
C LYS A 118 -14.24 32.58 62.57
#